data_AF-A0A7S2KBN0-F1
#
_entry.id   AF-A0A7S2KBN0-F1
#
_cell.length_a   1.000
_cell.length_b   1.000
_cell.length_c   1.000
_cell.angle_alpha   90.00
_cell.angle_beta   90.00
_cell.angle_gamma   90.00
#
_symmetry.space_group_name_H-M   'P 1'
#
loop_
_entity.id
_entity.type
_entity.pdbx_description
1 polymer ?
#
loop_
_entity_poly.entity_id
_entity_poly.type
_entity_poly.pdbx_seq_one_letter_code
_entity_poly.pdbx_strand_id
1 'polypeptide(L)'
;PGPKGMERTVSLPSLVPKRGDAYPSGGDIPRAPALKRTPSELLQERREFGAVQGRGHKMQITSFLDLAQFSNHATSAVPVDQPMFKVTPPVVAFSDFEGLQVYEAAVTLRNQDTVSRRVKVFPPDSPY
;
A
#
# COMPACT_ATOMS: atom_id res chain seq x y z
N PRO A 1 -16.45 34.57 -19.13
CA PRO A 1 -15.07 34.42 -19.66
C PRO A 1 -14.17 33.77 -18.60
N GLY A 2 -14.08 32.43 -18.63
CA GLY A 2 -13.36 31.61 -17.65
C GLY A 2 -11.85 31.48 -17.91
N PRO A 3 -11.07 31.00 -16.93
CA PRO A 3 -9.62 30.92 -17.02
C PRO A 3 -9.16 29.80 -17.97
N LYS A 4 -8.17 30.10 -18.82
CA LYS A 4 -7.51 29.17 -19.73
C LYS A 4 -6.78 28.07 -18.94
N GLY A 5 -7.17 26.82 -19.16
CA GLY A 5 -6.47 25.65 -18.64
C GLY A 5 -5.07 25.51 -19.24
N MET A 6 -4.07 25.25 -18.39
CA MET A 6 -2.75 24.80 -18.82
C MET A 6 -2.83 23.31 -19.16
N GLU A 7 -2.86 23.00 -20.46
CA GLU A 7 -2.65 21.65 -20.96
C GLU A 7 -1.20 21.24 -20.67
N ARG A 8 -0.99 20.29 -19.75
CA ARG A 8 0.30 19.63 -19.57
C ARG A 8 0.34 18.42 -20.50
N THR A 9 0.85 18.60 -21.70
CA THR A 9 1.17 17.50 -22.61
C THR A 9 2.31 16.68 -22.00
N VAL A 10 2.03 15.45 -21.57
CA VAL A 10 3.04 14.50 -21.12
C VAL A 10 3.45 13.67 -22.33
N SER A 11 4.56 14.03 -22.97
CA SER A 11 5.15 13.19 -24.02
C SER A 11 5.81 11.96 -23.38
N LEU A 12 5.29 10.77 -23.69
CA LEU A 12 5.95 9.51 -23.38
C LEU A 12 7.18 9.35 -24.29
N PRO A 13 8.37 8.99 -23.76
CA PRO A 13 9.50 8.64 -24.61
C PRO A 13 9.21 7.33 -25.36
N SER A 14 9.30 7.38 -26.68
CA SER A 14 9.15 6.23 -27.57
C SER A 14 10.21 5.17 -27.29
N LEU A 15 9.77 3.94 -26.98
CA LEU A 15 10.61 2.74 -26.79
C LEU A 15 10.87 2.00 -28.10
N VAL A 16 11.21 2.72 -29.17
CA VAL A 16 11.66 2.08 -30.42
C VAL A 16 13.14 2.39 -30.62
N PRO A 17 14.05 1.40 -30.53
CA PRO A 17 15.45 1.59 -30.84
C PRO A 17 15.60 1.89 -32.34
N LYS A 18 16.24 3.02 -32.69
CA LYS A 18 16.66 3.27 -34.07
C LYS A 18 17.83 2.34 -34.40
N ARG A 19 17.71 1.58 -35.49
CA ARG A 19 18.80 0.77 -36.04
C ARG A 19 19.96 1.69 -36.42
N GLY A 20 21.09 1.56 -35.73
CA GLY A 20 22.33 2.26 -36.09
C GLY A 20 23.34 2.41 -34.95
N ASP A 21 22.91 2.37 -33.69
CA ASP A 21 23.82 2.70 -32.60
C ASP A 21 24.50 1.44 -32.04
N ALA A 22 25.79 1.32 -32.33
CA ALA A 22 26.68 0.29 -31.83
C ALA A 22 26.71 0.26 -30.29
N TYR A 23 26.71 -0.94 -29.70
CA TYR A 23 26.97 -1.11 -28.28
C TYR A 23 28.43 -0.74 -27.97
N PRO A 24 28.72 0.21 -27.06
CA PRO A 24 30.08 0.39 -26.60
C PRO A 24 30.44 -0.73 -25.62
N SER A 25 31.49 -1.46 -25.97
CA SER A 25 32.20 -2.37 -25.09
C SER A 25 32.89 -1.58 -23.98
N GLY A 26 32.59 -1.90 -22.71
CA GLY A 26 33.40 -1.55 -21.54
C GLY A 26 33.39 -0.08 -21.10
N GLY A 27 32.80 0.18 -19.93
CA GLY A 27 32.93 1.46 -19.22
C GLY A 27 31.59 2.00 -18.73
N ASP A 28 31.43 2.00 -17.40
CA ASP A 28 30.57 2.87 -16.58
C ASP A 28 29.18 3.26 -17.13
N ILE A 29 28.16 2.55 -16.65
CA ILE A 29 26.76 2.99 -16.77
C ILE A 29 26.62 4.29 -15.94
N PRO A 30 26.16 5.42 -16.51
CA PRO A 30 25.82 6.58 -15.69
C PRO A 30 24.60 6.23 -14.84
N ARG A 31 24.85 5.91 -13.57
CA ARG A 31 23.79 5.80 -12.55
C ARG A 31 23.07 7.14 -12.52
N ALA A 32 21.78 7.13 -12.87
CA ALA A 32 20.92 8.30 -12.75
C ALA A 32 21.14 8.95 -11.36
N PRO A 33 21.31 10.27 -11.27
CA PRO A 33 21.62 10.92 -10.00
C PRO A 33 20.48 10.64 -9.03
N ALA A 34 20.79 9.96 -7.93
CA ALA A 34 19.87 9.84 -6.81
C ALA A 34 19.51 11.27 -6.38
N LEU A 35 18.27 11.68 -6.60
CA LEU A 35 17.79 12.99 -6.17
C LEU A 35 18.07 13.12 -4.67
N LYS A 36 19.02 13.98 -4.33
CA LYS A 36 19.39 14.28 -2.95
C LYS A 36 18.26 15.14 -2.38
N ARG A 37 17.32 14.52 -1.69
CA ARG A 37 16.24 15.24 -0.98
C ARG A 37 16.84 16.16 0.07
N THR A 38 16.30 17.37 0.17
CA THR A 38 16.73 18.32 1.20
C THR A 38 16.18 17.92 2.57
N PRO A 39 16.83 18.30 3.69
CA PRO A 39 16.31 18.05 5.03
C PRO A 39 14.89 18.60 5.24
N SER A 40 14.56 19.75 4.63
CA SER A 40 13.23 20.35 4.68
C SER A 40 12.18 19.53 3.92
N GLU A 41 12.51 18.99 2.74
CA GLU A 41 11.62 18.10 1.99
C GLU A 41 11.37 16.79 2.75
N LEU A 42 12.38 16.25 3.43
CA LEU A 42 12.23 15.07 4.30
C LEU A 42 11.30 15.33 5.49
N LEU A 43 11.39 16.51 6.10
CA LEU A 43 10.51 16.94 7.18
C LEU A 43 9.08 17.22 6.69
N GLN A 44 8.90 17.64 5.44
CA GLN A 44 7.59 17.88 4.85
C GLN A 44 6.88 16.57 4.46
N GLU A 45 7.61 15.57 3.94
CA GLU A 45 7.11 14.21 3.73
C GLU A 45 6.71 13.53 5.04
N ARG A 46 7.46 13.74 6.13
CA ARG A 46 7.08 13.24 7.47
C ARG A 46 5.87 13.96 8.06
N ARG A 47 5.64 15.22 7.70
CA ARG A 47 4.53 16.04 8.19
C ARG A 47 3.18 15.63 7.61
N GLU A 48 3.17 14.81 6.57
CA GLU A 48 2.00 14.02 6.21
C GLU A 48 1.79 12.97 7.30
N PHE A 49 1.06 13.36 8.35
CA PHE A 49 0.58 12.45 9.39
C PHE A 49 0.14 11.12 8.76
N GLY A 50 0.81 10.03 9.13
CA GLY A 50 0.52 8.70 8.63
C GLY A 50 1.36 8.20 7.45
N ALA A 51 2.38 8.90 6.94
CA ALA A 51 3.14 8.45 5.76
C ALA A 51 4.08 7.23 5.95
N VAL A 52 4.04 6.53 7.09
CA VAL A 52 4.50 5.13 7.19
C VAL A 52 3.32 4.17 6.93
N GLN A 53 2.48 4.49 5.94
CA GLN A 53 1.44 3.56 5.49
C GLN A 53 2.08 2.43 4.70
N GLY A 54 2.49 1.37 5.41
CA GLY A 54 2.57 0.00 4.90
C GLY A 54 3.37 -0.21 3.60
N ARG A 55 4.36 0.63 3.26
CA ARG A 55 5.20 0.37 2.07
C ARG A 55 5.93 -0.96 2.30
N GLY A 56 5.48 -2.01 1.62
CA GLY A 56 6.07 -3.35 1.67
C GLY A 56 5.51 -4.29 2.74
N HIS A 57 4.48 -3.93 3.51
CA HIS A 57 3.87 -4.87 4.46
C HIS A 57 2.94 -5.83 3.72
N LYS A 58 3.39 -7.08 3.54
CA LYS A 58 2.59 -8.16 2.97
C LYS A 58 1.66 -8.72 4.06
N MET A 59 0.38 -8.85 3.74
CA MET A 59 -0.58 -9.52 4.63
C MET A 59 -0.16 -10.98 4.85
N GLN A 60 -0.23 -11.44 6.10
CA GLN A 60 0.09 -12.82 6.50
C GLN A 60 -1.13 -13.48 7.14
N ILE A 61 -1.28 -14.78 6.92
CA ILE A 61 -2.34 -15.58 7.54
C ILE A 61 -1.85 -16.03 8.92
N THR A 62 -2.50 -15.55 9.98
CA THR A 62 -2.13 -15.89 11.36
C THR A 62 -2.80 -17.18 11.85
N SER A 63 -4.00 -17.46 11.36
CA SER A 63 -4.79 -18.63 11.77
C SER A 63 -5.80 -19.05 10.70
N PHE A 64 -6.22 -20.30 10.79
CA PHE A 64 -7.29 -20.87 9.96
C PHE A 64 -8.53 -21.11 10.82
N LEU A 65 -9.70 -20.89 10.23
CA LEU A 65 -10.99 -21.10 10.86
C LEU A 65 -11.82 -22.06 10.01
N ASP A 66 -12.50 -23.00 10.67
CA ASP A 66 -13.46 -23.87 10.00
C ASP A 66 -14.74 -23.10 9.66
N LEU A 67 -15.05 -23.00 8.37
CA LEU A 67 -16.22 -22.29 7.87
C LEU A 67 -17.53 -23.00 8.21
N ALA A 68 -17.52 -24.33 8.32
CA ALA A 68 -18.72 -25.13 8.59
C ALA A 68 -19.30 -24.87 9.98
N GLN A 69 -18.49 -24.34 10.91
CA GLN A 69 -18.93 -23.97 12.25
C GLN A 69 -19.79 -22.70 12.29
N PHE A 70 -19.71 -21.84 11.27
CA PHE A 70 -20.31 -20.51 11.28
C PHE A 70 -21.16 -20.19 10.05
N SER A 71 -21.20 -21.07 9.06
CA SER A 71 -21.93 -20.87 7.81
C SER A 71 -22.41 -22.19 7.23
N ASN A 72 -23.60 -22.17 6.64
CA ASN A 72 -24.09 -23.27 5.81
C ASN A 72 -23.31 -23.37 4.48
N HIS A 73 -22.58 -22.32 4.08
CA HIS A 73 -21.72 -22.31 2.90
C HIS A 73 -20.26 -22.57 3.29
N ALA A 74 -19.92 -23.84 3.53
CA ALA A 74 -18.57 -24.24 3.98
C ALA A 74 -17.49 -24.13 2.88
N THR A 75 -17.87 -24.13 1.61
CA THR A 75 -16.94 -23.95 0.49
C THR A 75 -16.60 -22.48 0.28
N SER A 76 -15.32 -22.17 0.06
CA SER A 76 -14.85 -20.84 -0.32
C SER A 76 -14.27 -20.85 -1.72
N ALA A 77 -14.45 -19.76 -2.46
CA ALA A 77 -13.76 -19.55 -3.74
C ALA A 77 -12.32 -19.03 -3.54
N VAL A 78 -11.98 -18.58 -2.33
CA VAL A 78 -10.65 -18.07 -1.99
C VAL A 78 -9.72 -19.25 -1.68
N PRO A 79 -8.54 -19.34 -2.32
CA PRO A 79 -7.53 -20.34 -1.97
C PRO A 79 -7.10 -20.23 -0.50
N VAL A 80 -6.83 -21.37 0.14
CA VAL A 80 -6.47 -21.44 1.57
C VAL A 80 -5.17 -20.69 1.89
N ASP A 81 -4.24 -20.58 0.93
CA ASP A 81 -2.98 -19.86 1.07
C ASP A 81 -3.12 -18.34 0.93
N GLN A 82 -4.34 -17.84 0.69
CA GLN A 82 -4.64 -16.42 0.53
C GLN A 82 -5.56 -15.91 1.64
N PRO A 83 -5.36 -14.65 2.09
CA PRO A 83 -6.23 -14.06 3.09
C PRO A 83 -7.64 -13.85 2.52
N MET A 84 -8.65 -14.30 3.27
CA MET A 84 -10.07 -14.19 2.89
C MET A 84 -10.55 -12.74 2.75
N PHE A 85 -9.94 -11.82 3.50
CA PHE A 85 -10.21 -10.40 3.43
C PHE A 85 -8.96 -9.63 3.00
N LYS A 86 -9.12 -8.70 2.06
CA LYS A 86 -8.09 -7.73 1.71
C LYS A 86 -8.23 -6.51 2.62
N VAL A 87 -7.14 -6.15 3.30
CA VAL A 87 -7.10 -5.04 4.27
C VAL A 87 -6.41 -3.82 3.66
N THR A 88 -6.99 -2.63 3.85
CA THR A 88 -6.39 -1.36 3.41
C THR A 88 -6.63 -0.26 4.46
N PRO A 89 -5.60 0.38 5.01
CA PRO A 89 -4.19 -0.01 4.92
C PRO A 89 -3.90 -1.29 5.74
N PRO A 90 -2.87 -2.07 5.38
CA PRO A 90 -2.52 -3.29 6.11
C PRO A 90 -1.90 -3.01 7.50
N VAL A 91 -1.36 -1.82 7.70
CA VAL A 91 -0.76 -1.38 8.97
C VAL A 91 -1.17 0.07 9.22
N VAL A 92 -1.57 0.34 10.46
CA VAL A 92 -1.83 1.68 10.99
C VAL A 92 -0.78 1.96 12.06
N ALA A 93 -0.07 3.07 11.92
CA ALA A 93 0.87 3.57 12.92
C ALA A 93 0.52 5.01 13.27
N PHE A 94 0.39 5.30 14.55
CA PHE A 94 0.24 6.66 15.07
C PHE A 94 1.62 7.15 15.50
N SER A 95 2.06 8.31 15.01
CA SER A 95 3.28 8.99 15.42
C SER A 95 2.95 10.37 15.95
N ASP A 96 3.89 10.98 16.67
CA ASP A 96 3.82 12.39 17.09
C ASP A 96 2.54 12.73 17.88
N PHE A 97 2.21 11.87 18.86
CA PHE A 97 1.02 12.05 19.69
C PHE A 97 1.21 13.20 20.70
N GLU A 98 0.17 13.99 20.86
CA GLU A 98 0.05 15.01 21.89
C GLU A 98 -0.92 14.52 22.99
N GLY A 99 -0.69 14.98 24.22
CA GLY A 99 -1.52 14.60 25.35
C GLY A 99 -2.96 15.10 25.18
N LEU A 100 -3.92 14.33 25.72
CA LEU A 100 -5.36 14.65 25.72
C LEU A 100 -6.01 14.74 24.32
N GLN A 101 -5.34 14.23 23.29
CA GLN A 101 -5.87 14.16 21.94
C GLN A 101 -6.34 12.74 21.60
N VAL A 102 -7.48 12.63 20.89
CA VAL A 102 -7.96 11.37 20.33
C VAL A 102 -7.48 11.26 18.89
N TYR A 103 -6.89 10.11 18.56
CA TYR A 103 -6.43 9.77 17.22
C TYR A 103 -7.23 8.58 16.69
N GLU A 104 -7.78 8.73 15.50
CA GLU A 104 -8.56 7.69 14.83
C GLU A 104 -7.93 7.33 13.50
N ALA A 105 -8.07 6.06 13.12
CA ALA A 105 -7.66 5.57 11.83
C ALA A 105 -8.71 4.59 11.29
N ALA A 106 -9.05 4.75 10.02
CA ALA A 106 -9.97 3.86 9.33
C ALA A 106 -9.21 2.74 8.61
N VAL A 107 -9.68 1.50 8.78
CA VAL A 107 -9.22 0.33 8.04
C VAL A 107 -10.39 -0.27 7.29
N THR A 108 -10.20 -0.55 6.01
CA THR A 108 -11.21 -1.19 5.15
C THR A 108 -10.89 -2.66 4.97
N LEU A 109 -11.91 -3.52 5.14
CA LEU A 109 -11.83 -4.96 4.90
C LEU A 109 -12.72 -5.33 3.71
N ARG A 110 -12.11 -5.85 2.63
CA ARG A 110 -12.83 -6.32 1.45
C ARG A 110 -12.85 -7.83 1.40
N ASN A 111 -14.03 -8.42 1.54
CA ASN A 111 -14.25 -9.84 1.31
C ASN A 111 -13.82 -10.23 -0.12
N GLN A 112 -12.98 -11.25 -0.24
CA GLN A 112 -12.55 -11.80 -1.53
C GLN A 112 -13.38 -13.03 -1.94
N ASP A 113 -14.30 -13.48 -1.08
CA ASP A 113 -15.16 -14.63 -1.37
C ASP A 113 -16.46 -14.22 -2.09
N THR A 114 -17.15 -15.21 -2.64
CA THR A 114 -18.44 -15.04 -3.32
C THR A 114 -19.63 -15.00 -2.35
N VAL A 115 -19.43 -15.49 -1.13
CA VAL A 115 -20.42 -15.52 -0.05
C VAL A 115 -20.03 -14.52 1.03
N SER A 116 -21.01 -13.90 1.68
CA SER A 116 -20.78 -13.03 2.84
C SER A 116 -20.08 -13.78 3.99
N ARG A 117 -19.01 -13.18 4.52
CA ARG A 117 -18.20 -13.76 5.60
C ARG A 117 -18.18 -12.84 6.82
N ARG A 118 -18.24 -13.43 8.02
CA ARG A 118 -18.26 -12.68 9.29
C ARG A 118 -16.85 -12.27 9.69
N VAL A 119 -16.70 -11.02 10.13
CA VAL A 119 -15.49 -10.49 10.74
C VAL A 119 -15.76 -10.24 12.23
N LYS A 120 -14.80 -10.59 13.08
CA LYS A 120 -14.82 -10.26 14.50
C LYS A 120 -13.48 -9.62 14.87
N VAL A 121 -13.53 -8.50 15.58
CA VAL A 121 -12.35 -7.86 16.16
C VAL A 121 -12.16 -8.44 17.56
N PHE A 122 -10.94 -8.92 17.83
CA PHE A 122 -10.54 -9.34 19.16
C PHE A 122 -9.67 -8.25 19.78
N PRO A 123 -9.81 -7.99 21.09
CA PRO A 123 -8.85 -7.15 21.78
C PRO A 123 -7.45 -7.79 21.70
N PRO A 124 -6.39 -6.99 21.80
CA PRO A 124 -5.03 -7.54 21.89
C PRO A 124 -4.90 -8.47 23.11
N ASP A 125 -4.07 -9.51 22.97
CA ASP A 125 -3.83 -10.51 24.03
C ASP A 125 -3.17 -9.88 25.28
N SER A 126 -2.52 -8.74 25.11
CA SER A 126 -1.92 -7.94 26.17
C SER A 126 -2.67 -6.61 26.34
N PRO A 127 -2.86 -6.12 27.58
CA PRO A 127 -3.39 -4.78 27.84
C PRO A 127 -2.36 -3.66 27.54
N TYR A 128 -1.12 -4.03 27.20
CA TYR A 128 0.00 -3.16 26.85
C TYR A 128 0.55 -3.50 25.47
#